data_AF-A0AAW0CQJ0-F1
#
_entry.id   AF-A0AAW0CQJ0-F1
#
_cell.length_a   1.000
_cell.length_b   1.000
_cell.length_c   1.000
_cell.angle_alpha   90.00
_cell.angle_beta   90.00
_cell.angle_gamma   90.00
#
_symmetry.space_group_name_H-M   'P 1'
#
loop_
_entity.id
_entity.type
_entity.pdbx_description
1 polymer ?
#
loop_
_entity_poly.entity_id
_entity_poly.type
_entity_poly.pdbx_seq_one_letter_code
_entity_poly.pdbx_strand_id
1 'polypeptide(L)'
;MPGVEIRRKVEHSRGAKPENEAFWRSNVLRFGRGTIFQSNLPHLCFELIKLQRKHLTFGLEDSKAFNTPYFELQLTNRKGWQKRVNKTDKEADLRSGKFKICAQPDLPACDSFTWMTRWVQYLEEDIYKCPLNPDDYIFPATGANGIVQTGEHISHDDVQKWITEFAAGADLPRANGTFSTHCFRRGGAQYRFMFAPVGRRWTLRQRDTLIKYLLDELNTYEDDYSGMLLPTKPDTDKSFLGEATSTAPAIAENITMLHQSLSADIRTLSTEFDKLLRIVAAAVTAPAALESSANIGNFAPTTIQIQTLSTSHPFVSGRPAIPSFPSRVTPASSVSSVNLASSLQSQPPALTRARPLPDAGLIVPDVPITLLSGAKSERSESWIIIVQHWEDGDAEHGLTTSLKDWPKDWLRGTNKPLAMKHTQQRIIATEFIDHYKRDKQSFLEAYPEANQGSSALLGAINKAREARGDRIARK
;
A
#
# COMPACT_ATOMS: atom_id res chain seq x y z
N MET A 1 -33.49 1.92 -40.43
CA MET A 1 -32.05 2.05 -40.78
C MET A 1 -31.37 2.79 -39.64
N PRO A 2 -30.28 2.25 -39.07
CA PRO A 2 -29.84 2.54 -37.71
C PRO A 2 -28.78 3.64 -37.59
N GLY A 3 -28.80 4.31 -36.44
CA GLY A 3 -27.66 4.74 -35.62
C GLY A 3 -26.48 5.43 -36.30
N VAL A 4 -26.50 6.76 -36.34
CA VAL A 4 -25.29 7.57 -36.57
C VAL A 4 -24.53 7.69 -35.25
N GLU A 5 -23.55 6.82 -35.06
CA GLU A 5 -22.58 6.89 -33.98
C GLU A 5 -21.52 7.96 -34.32
N ILE A 6 -21.63 9.13 -33.67
CA ILE A 6 -20.69 10.24 -33.85
C ILE A 6 -19.40 9.89 -33.10
N ARG A 7 -18.45 9.25 -33.79
CA ARG A 7 -17.05 9.23 -33.38
C ARG A 7 -16.46 10.63 -33.53
N ARG A 8 -16.40 11.40 -32.44
CA ARG A 8 -15.59 12.63 -32.39
C ARG A 8 -14.12 12.25 -32.51
N LYS A 9 -13.53 12.53 -33.68
CA LYS A 9 -12.10 12.45 -33.91
C LYS A 9 -11.48 13.76 -33.45
N VAL A 10 -10.84 13.77 -32.29
CA VAL A 10 -10.02 14.90 -31.83
C VAL A 10 -8.65 14.77 -32.49
N GLU A 11 -8.50 15.37 -33.67
CA GLU A 11 -7.20 15.66 -34.27
C GLU A 11 -6.83 17.07 -33.85
N HIS A 12 -5.89 17.26 -32.92
CA HIS A 12 -4.98 18.43 -32.77
C HIS A 12 -4.19 18.34 -31.44
N SER A 13 -3.10 17.55 -31.40
CA SER A 13 -2.05 17.66 -30.35
C SER A 13 -0.81 16.81 -30.69
N ARG A 14 0.02 17.24 -31.65
CA ARG A 14 1.28 16.53 -32.00
C ARG A 14 2.56 17.11 -31.39
N GLY A 15 2.49 18.12 -30.51
CA GLY A 15 3.67 18.85 -30.03
C GLY A 15 4.14 18.62 -28.58
N ALA A 16 3.32 18.07 -27.69
CA ALA A 16 3.58 18.09 -26.23
C ALA A 16 3.62 16.68 -25.59
N LYS A 17 4.36 15.74 -26.18
CA LYS A 17 4.28 14.31 -25.78
C LYS A 17 4.94 13.93 -24.44
N PRO A 18 6.21 14.30 -24.14
CA PRO A 18 6.89 13.73 -22.98
C PRO A 18 6.49 14.36 -21.63
N GLU A 19 6.21 15.67 -21.59
CA GLU A 19 5.86 16.37 -20.35
C GLU A 19 4.46 16.02 -19.85
N ASN A 20 3.52 15.89 -20.79
CA ASN A 20 2.15 15.47 -20.48
C ASN A 20 2.14 14.05 -19.91
N GLU A 21 2.93 13.11 -20.47
CA GLU A 21 3.00 11.74 -19.98
C GLU A 21 3.61 11.64 -18.57
N ALA A 22 4.65 12.41 -18.26
CA ALA A 22 5.24 12.46 -16.92
C ALA A 22 4.27 13.05 -15.88
N PHE A 23 3.55 14.11 -16.24
CA PHE A 23 2.48 14.68 -15.41
C PHE A 23 1.34 13.67 -15.20
N TRP A 24 0.96 12.96 -16.27
CA TRP A 24 -0.05 11.90 -16.27
C TRP A 24 0.29 10.79 -15.26
N ARG A 25 1.49 10.22 -15.42
CA ARG A 25 2.01 9.14 -14.56
C ARG A 25 2.14 9.57 -13.11
N SER A 26 2.64 10.78 -12.88
CA SER A 26 2.80 11.37 -11.55
C SER A 26 1.46 11.54 -10.84
N ASN A 27 0.42 12.04 -11.53
CA ASN A 27 -0.89 12.27 -10.91
C ASN A 27 -1.67 10.99 -10.66
N VAL A 28 -1.63 9.99 -11.56
CA VAL A 28 -2.30 8.70 -11.29
C VAL A 28 -1.69 8.01 -10.07
N LEU A 29 -0.37 8.09 -9.89
CA LEU A 29 0.28 7.50 -8.73
C LEU A 29 0.19 8.36 -7.47
N ARG A 30 0.17 9.70 -7.58
CA ARG A 30 -0.09 10.60 -6.44
C ARG A 30 -1.52 10.48 -5.95
N PHE A 31 -2.49 10.37 -6.86
CA PHE A 31 -3.86 10.02 -6.54
C PHE A 31 -3.91 8.61 -5.96
N GLY A 32 -3.31 7.61 -6.62
CA GLY A 32 -3.21 6.25 -6.08
C GLY A 32 -2.69 6.25 -4.64
N ARG A 33 -1.58 6.95 -4.36
CA ARG A 33 -1.04 7.15 -3.01
C ARG A 33 -2.04 7.87 -2.10
N GLY A 34 -2.54 9.03 -2.49
CA GLY A 34 -3.41 9.82 -1.64
C GLY A 34 -4.73 9.13 -1.31
N THR A 35 -5.33 8.40 -2.25
CA THR A 35 -6.67 7.82 -2.06
C THR A 35 -6.51 6.61 -1.18
N ILE A 36 -5.42 5.88 -1.31
CA ILE A 36 -5.05 4.79 -0.42
C ILE A 36 -4.69 5.27 0.99
N PHE A 37 -4.08 6.46 1.13
CA PHE A 37 -3.71 7.06 2.42
C PHE A 37 -4.84 7.80 3.12
N GLN A 38 -5.78 8.31 2.33
CA GLN A 38 -6.97 9.00 2.81
C GLN A 38 -8.09 7.99 2.91
N SER A 39 -8.69 7.57 1.81
CA SER A 39 -9.86 6.72 1.87
C SER A 39 -9.57 5.37 2.55
N ASN A 40 -10.45 4.97 3.47
CA ASN A 40 -10.61 3.60 3.96
C ASN A 40 -10.99 2.63 2.80
N LEU A 41 -10.33 2.72 1.65
CA LEU A 41 -10.62 1.98 0.43
C LEU A 41 -9.46 1.04 0.07
N PRO A 42 -9.21 0.02 0.91
CA PRO A 42 -8.13 -0.93 0.75
C PRO A 42 -8.49 -2.10 -0.19
N HIS A 43 -9.47 -1.94 -1.07
CA HIS A 43 -9.78 -2.96 -2.10
C HIS A 43 -9.59 -2.41 -3.52
N LEU A 44 -9.12 -1.17 -3.64
CA LEU A 44 -9.58 -0.31 -4.71
C LEU A 44 -8.59 0.03 -5.82
N CYS A 45 -7.31 -0.34 -5.78
CA CYS A 45 -6.44 -0.07 -6.95
C CYS A 45 -7.04 -0.57 -8.28
N PHE A 46 -7.77 -1.70 -8.26
CA PHE A 46 -8.45 -2.26 -9.43
C PHE A 46 -9.81 -1.63 -9.76
N GLU A 47 -10.49 -1.06 -8.77
CA GLU A 47 -11.81 -0.43 -8.97
C GLU A 47 -11.65 1.08 -9.23
N LEU A 48 -10.58 1.70 -8.73
CA LEU A 48 -10.23 3.09 -8.95
C LEU A 48 -9.99 3.36 -10.42
N ILE A 49 -9.30 2.46 -11.14
CA ILE A 49 -9.11 2.60 -12.59
C ILE A 49 -10.44 2.64 -13.33
N LYS A 50 -11.51 2.04 -12.79
CA LYS A 50 -12.85 2.03 -13.36
C LYS A 50 -13.72 3.20 -12.92
N LEU A 51 -13.16 4.17 -12.20
CA LEU A 51 -13.93 5.36 -11.82
C LEU A 51 -14.34 6.14 -13.06
N GLN A 52 -15.61 6.53 -13.07
CA GLN A 52 -16.20 7.38 -14.09
C GLN A 52 -16.54 8.72 -13.47
N ARG A 53 -16.70 9.75 -14.30
CA ARG A 53 -17.00 11.10 -13.82
C ARG A 53 -18.24 11.19 -12.94
N LYS A 54 -19.28 10.41 -13.21
CA LYS A 54 -20.51 10.32 -12.41
C LYS A 54 -20.32 9.77 -11.00
N HIS A 55 -19.19 9.09 -10.74
CA HIS A 55 -18.86 8.56 -9.42
C HIS A 55 -18.26 9.62 -8.49
N LEU A 56 -18.01 10.84 -8.99
CA LEU A 56 -17.39 11.93 -8.24
C LEU A 56 -18.32 13.15 -8.19
N THR A 57 -18.60 13.63 -6.99
CA THR A 57 -19.34 14.87 -6.75
C THR A 57 -18.44 15.86 -6.03
N PHE A 58 -18.02 16.91 -6.73
CA PHE A 58 -17.14 17.96 -6.21
C PHE A 58 -17.93 19.13 -5.62
N GLY A 59 -17.24 20.03 -4.90
CA GLY A 59 -17.81 21.27 -4.38
C GLY A 59 -18.75 21.09 -3.19
N LEU A 60 -18.54 20.02 -2.41
CA LEU A 60 -19.33 19.75 -1.21
C LEU A 60 -18.61 20.29 0.02
N GLU A 61 -19.38 20.69 1.03
CA GLU A 61 -18.88 21.18 2.32
C GLU A 61 -19.55 20.43 3.47
N ASP A 62 -18.78 20.06 4.49
CA ASP A 62 -19.33 19.39 5.67
C ASP A 62 -19.56 20.40 6.79
N SER A 63 -20.83 20.74 7.02
CA SER A 63 -21.24 21.69 8.05
C SER A 63 -20.87 21.26 9.47
N LYS A 64 -20.71 19.95 9.71
CA LYS A 64 -20.29 19.41 11.02
C LYS A 64 -18.78 19.51 11.22
N ALA A 65 -18.03 19.63 10.13
CA ALA A 65 -16.57 19.74 10.15
C ALA A 65 -16.12 21.15 9.74
N PHE A 66 -16.76 22.21 10.25
CA PHE A 66 -16.39 23.60 9.99
C PHE A 66 -16.39 23.97 8.50
N ASN A 67 -17.36 23.47 7.74
CA ASN A 67 -17.46 23.66 6.30
C ASN A 67 -16.20 23.19 5.56
N THR A 68 -15.57 22.11 6.05
CA THR A 68 -14.40 21.53 5.37
C THR A 68 -14.83 21.09 3.96
N PRO A 69 -14.13 21.56 2.90
CA PRO A 69 -14.44 21.15 1.55
C PRO A 69 -14.06 19.69 1.33
N TYR A 70 -14.92 18.97 0.63
CA TYR A 70 -14.71 17.58 0.25
C TYR A 70 -15.32 17.28 -1.11
N PHE A 71 -14.92 16.15 -1.70
CA PHE A 71 -15.67 15.53 -2.78
C PHE A 71 -16.21 14.19 -2.31
N GLU A 72 -17.41 13.84 -2.77
CA GLU A 72 -18.01 12.53 -2.53
C GLU A 72 -17.61 11.57 -3.66
N LEU A 73 -17.10 10.41 -3.27
CA LEU A 73 -16.79 9.30 -4.14
C LEU A 73 -17.84 8.20 -3.93
N GLN A 74 -18.61 7.89 -4.96
CA GLN A 74 -19.60 6.80 -4.93
C GLN A 74 -19.08 5.60 -5.70
N LEU A 75 -18.94 4.46 -5.01
CA LEU A 75 -18.51 3.21 -5.63
C LEU A 75 -19.71 2.32 -5.91
N THR A 76 -19.92 1.99 -7.19
CA THR A 76 -20.96 1.06 -7.64
C THR A 76 -20.34 -0.23 -8.17
N ASN A 77 -21.05 -1.35 -8.07
CA ASN A 77 -20.69 -2.64 -8.69
C ASN A 77 -19.30 -3.23 -8.32
N ARG A 78 -19.02 -3.35 -7.02
CA ARG A 78 -17.76 -3.94 -6.53
C ARG A 78 -17.55 -5.39 -6.96
N LYS A 79 -16.29 -5.72 -7.30
CA LYS A 79 -15.88 -7.08 -7.70
C LYS A 79 -15.95 -8.01 -6.50
N GLY A 80 -16.83 -9.02 -6.58
CA GLY A 80 -17.04 -10.01 -5.52
C GLY A 80 -18.39 -9.89 -4.81
N TRP A 81 -19.09 -8.76 -4.97
CA TRP A 81 -20.43 -8.60 -4.43
C TRP A 81 -21.47 -9.41 -5.21
N GLN A 82 -21.38 -9.34 -6.53
CA GLN A 82 -22.25 -10.06 -7.47
C GLN A 82 -22.18 -11.58 -7.29
N LYS A 83 -21.01 -12.14 -6.89
CA LYS A 83 -20.86 -13.58 -6.65
C LYS A 83 -21.57 -14.07 -5.38
N ARG A 84 -21.86 -13.18 -4.42
CA ARG A 84 -22.59 -13.51 -3.19
C ARG A 84 -24.10 -13.39 -3.34
N VAL A 85 -24.57 -12.45 -4.18
CA VAL A 85 -25.99 -12.31 -4.54
C VAL A 85 -26.54 -13.63 -5.09
N ASN A 86 -25.76 -14.34 -5.92
CA ASN A 86 -26.24 -15.56 -6.56
C ASN A 86 -26.16 -16.82 -5.68
N LYS A 87 -25.61 -16.75 -4.45
CA LYS A 87 -25.34 -17.94 -3.61
C LYS A 87 -26.24 -18.06 -2.39
N THR A 88 -26.93 -17.00 -2.00
CA THR A 88 -27.85 -16.97 -0.86
C THR A 88 -28.90 -15.90 -1.14
N ASP A 89 -30.18 -16.28 -1.19
CA ASP A 89 -31.36 -15.40 -1.40
C ASP A 89 -31.57 -14.31 -0.33
N LYS A 90 -30.57 -14.06 0.52
CA LYS A 90 -30.57 -12.91 1.41
C LYS A 90 -29.89 -11.78 0.67
N GLU A 91 -30.69 -10.76 0.30
CA GLU A 91 -30.24 -9.44 -0.13
C GLU A 91 -29.08 -8.99 0.77
N ALA A 92 -27.86 -9.27 0.34
CA ALA A 92 -26.65 -8.83 1.02
C ALA A 92 -26.48 -7.36 0.64
N ASP A 93 -27.21 -6.51 1.36
CA ASP A 93 -27.14 -5.06 1.46
C ASP A 93 -26.14 -4.42 0.47
N LEU A 94 -26.56 -4.31 -0.80
CA LEU A 94 -25.75 -3.81 -1.93
C LEU A 94 -25.53 -2.28 -1.87
N ARG A 95 -25.37 -1.70 -0.67
CA ARG A 95 -25.30 -0.24 -0.50
C ARG A 95 -24.02 0.32 -1.10
N SER A 96 -24.11 0.94 -2.26
CA SER A 96 -23.02 1.72 -2.84
C SER A 96 -22.35 2.57 -1.75
N GLY A 97 -21.09 2.29 -1.46
CA GLY A 97 -20.36 3.04 -0.45
C GLY A 97 -20.13 4.47 -0.94
N LYS A 98 -20.52 5.44 -0.12
CA LYS A 98 -20.23 6.86 -0.33
C LYS A 98 -19.06 7.25 0.57
N PHE A 99 -18.02 7.82 -0.02
CA PHE A 99 -16.80 8.18 0.70
C PHE A 99 -16.57 9.68 0.58
N LYS A 100 -16.39 10.35 1.72
CA LYS A 100 -16.05 11.77 1.77
C LYS A 100 -14.53 11.92 1.76
N ILE A 101 -13.97 12.52 0.72
CA ILE A 101 -12.53 12.76 0.59
C ILE A 101 -12.26 14.25 0.83
N CYS A 102 -11.52 14.55 1.89
CA CYS A 102 -11.27 15.93 2.35
C CYS A 102 -9.80 16.32 2.13
N ALA A 103 -9.53 17.62 2.07
CA ALA A 103 -8.17 18.15 1.96
C ALA A 103 -7.28 17.76 3.16
N GLN A 104 -6.03 17.40 2.88
CA GLN A 104 -4.97 17.15 3.85
C GLN A 104 -3.74 17.99 3.55
N PRO A 105 -3.80 19.31 3.84
CA PRO A 105 -2.69 20.22 3.55
C PRO A 105 -1.43 19.90 4.36
N ASP A 106 -1.57 19.18 5.47
CA ASP A 106 -0.48 18.67 6.31
C ASP A 106 0.29 17.51 5.66
N LEU A 107 -0.32 16.81 4.71
CA LEU A 107 0.26 15.66 4.04
C LEU A 107 0.09 15.79 2.51
N PRO A 108 0.69 16.83 1.89
CA PRO A 108 0.44 17.17 0.49
C PRO A 108 0.81 16.04 -0.48
N ALA A 109 1.79 15.20 -0.14
CA ALA A 109 2.18 14.05 -0.93
C ALA A 109 1.10 12.95 -1.01
N CYS A 110 0.16 12.93 -0.06
CA CYS A 110 -0.93 11.97 0.04
C CYS A 110 -2.31 12.65 0.01
N ASP A 111 -2.38 13.91 -0.45
CA ASP A 111 -3.62 14.67 -0.41
C ASP A 111 -4.50 14.38 -1.63
N SER A 112 -5.33 13.34 -1.54
CA SER A 112 -6.16 12.92 -2.67
C SER A 112 -7.26 13.87 -3.05
N PHE A 113 -7.76 14.68 -2.11
CA PHE A 113 -8.62 15.80 -2.45
C PHE A 113 -7.96 16.72 -3.49
N THR A 114 -6.75 17.20 -3.18
CA THR A 114 -6.00 18.10 -4.04
C THR A 114 -5.60 17.43 -5.36
N TRP A 115 -5.07 16.21 -5.32
CA TRP A 115 -4.58 15.52 -6.52
C TRP A 115 -5.71 15.10 -7.47
N MET A 116 -6.85 14.62 -6.95
CA MET A 116 -8.00 14.27 -7.80
C MET A 116 -8.61 15.49 -8.45
N THR A 117 -8.79 16.58 -7.69
CA THR A 117 -9.39 17.80 -8.22
C THR A 117 -8.53 18.38 -9.33
N ARG A 118 -7.21 18.49 -9.10
CA ARG A 118 -6.27 18.95 -10.13
C ARG A 118 -6.22 18.01 -11.34
N TRP A 119 -6.32 16.71 -11.10
CA TRP A 119 -6.32 15.72 -12.17
C TRP A 119 -7.54 15.85 -13.09
N VAL A 120 -8.74 15.91 -12.51
CA VAL A 120 -9.98 16.09 -13.29
C VAL A 120 -9.96 17.43 -14.02
N GLN A 121 -9.50 18.49 -13.35
CA GLN A 121 -9.35 19.79 -13.99
C GLN A 121 -8.40 19.74 -15.19
N TYR A 122 -7.23 19.12 -15.05
CA TYR A 122 -6.28 18.92 -16.16
C TYR A 122 -6.89 18.10 -17.30
N LEU A 123 -7.64 17.04 -16.98
CA LEU A 123 -8.33 16.27 -18.01
C LEU A 123 -9.32 17.16 -18.78
N GLU A 124 -10.17 17.90 -18.08
CA GLU A 124 -11.22 18.73 -18.70
C GLU A 124 -10.63 19.94 -19.46
N GLU A 125 -9.66 20.63 -18.87
CA GLU A 125 -9.10 21.88 -19.41
C GLU A 125 -7.95 21.65 -20.40
N ASP A 126 -7.07 20.68 -20.18
CA ASP A 126 -5.85 20.51 -20.96
C ASP A 126 -5.91 19.40 -21.99
N ILE A 127 -6.53 18.27 -21.63
CA ILE A 127 -6.60 17.11 -22.52
C ILE A 127 -7.83 17.16 -23.41
N TYR A 128 -9.02 17.33 -22.83
CA TYR A 128 -10.29 17.23 -23.55
C TYR A 128 -10.79 18.57 -24.07
N LYS A 129 -10.37 19.68 -23.46
CA LYS A 129 -10.86 21.04 -23.76
C LYS A 129 -12.38 21.14 -23.60
N CYS A 130 -12.98 20.26 -22.80
CA CYS A 130 -14.39 20.20 -22.47
C CYS A 130 -14.62 19.43 -21.16
N PRO A 131 -15.73 19.67 -20.47
CA PRO A 131 -16.11 18.85 -19.31
C PRO A 131 -16.22 17.37 -19.67
N LEU A 132 -15.86 16.49 -18.73
CA LEU A 132 -16.00 15.05 -18.90
C LEU A 132 -17.46 14.63 -18.92
N ASN A 133 -17.84 13.71 -19.80
CA ASN A 133 -19.17 13.12 -19.76
C ASN A 133 -19.31 12.24 -18.51
N PRO A 134 -20.53 12.05 -17.97
CA PRO A 134 -20.76 11.24 -16.77
C PRO A 134 -20.16 9.82 -16.84
N ASP A 135 -20.13 9.22 -18.04
CA ASP A 135 -19.64 7.86 -18.27
C ASP A 135 -18.16 7.79 -18.67
N ASP A 136 -17.48 8.93 -18.87
CA ASP A 136 -16.06 8.95 -19.19
C ASP A 136 -15.25 8.50 -17.97
N TYR A 137 -14.23 7.68 -18.21
CA TYR A 137 -13.33 7.22 -17.17
C TYR A 137 -12.41 8.36 -16.68
N ILE A 138 -12.24 8.43 -15.36
CA ILE A 138 -11.31 9.36 -14.71
C ILE A 138 -9.86 8.92 -14.94
N PHE A 139 -9.62 7.62 -15.15
CA PHE A 139 -8.31 7.08 -15.53
C PHE A 139 -8.41 6.41 -16.90
N PRO A 140 -8.51 7.22 -17.98
CA PRO A 140 -8.73 6.71 -19.33
C PRO A 140 -7.52 5.94 -19.86
N ALA A 141 -7.69 5.00 -20.77
CA ALA A 141 -6.57 4.31 -21.42
C ALA A 141 -5.79 5.29 -22.31
N THR A 142 -4.48 5.06 -22.45
CA THR A 142 -3.65 5.79 -23.42
C THR A 142 -3.28 4.84 -24.55
N GLY A 143 -3.73 5.17 -25.77
CA GLY A 143 -3.37 4.40 -26.96
C GLY A 143 -1.87 4.52 -27.28
N ALA A 144 -1.33 3.59 -28.08
CA ALA A 144 0.08 3.56 -28.47
C ALA A 144 0.58 4.86 -29.16
N ASN A 145 -0.33 5.65 -29.70
CA ASN A 145 -0.04 6.95 -30.32
C ASN A 145 0.05 8.12 -29.31
N GLY A 146 -0.21 7.87 -28.03
CA GLY A 146 -0.32 8.86 -26.96
C GLY A 146 -1.69 9.54 -26.89
N ILE A 147 -2.69 9.04 -27.62
CA ILE A 147 -4.06 9.59 -27.58
C ILE A 147 -4.81 8.94 -26.42
N VAL A 148 -5.41 9.78 -25.58
CA VAL A 148 -6.23 9.36 -24.44
C VAL A 148 -7.61 8.91 -24.93
N GLN A 149 -8.09 7.77 -24.44
CA GLN A 149 -9.35 7.14 -24.82
C GLN A 149 -10.33 7.20 -23.64
N THR A 150 -11.31 8.10 -23.68
CA THR A 150 -12.25 8.34 -22.56
C THR A 150 -13.15 7.15 -22.22
N GLY A 151 -13.50 6.36 -23.23
CA GLY A 151 -14.43 5.23 -23.12
C GLY A 151 -13.77 3.94 -22.64
N GLU A 152 -12.45 3.92 -22.45
CA GLU A 152 -11.71 2.76 -21.95
C GLU A 152 -10.89 3.20 -20.75
N HIS A 153 -10.83 2.38 -19.70
CA HIS A 153 -9.99 2.68 -18.55
C HIS A 153 -8.57 2.17 -18.76
N ILE A 154 -7.60 2.76 -18.06
CA ILE A 154 -6.22 2.26 -18.03
C ILE A 154 -6.17 0.78 -17.65
N SER A 155 -5.27 0.02 -18.28
CA SER A 155 -5.11 -1.39 -17.98
C SER A 155 -4.42 -1.59 -16.63
N HIS A 156 -4.68 -2.73 -15.99
CA HIS A 156 -3.98 -3.08 -14.76
C HIS A 156 -2.46 -3.18 -14.96
N ASP A 157 -2.05 -3.73 -16.11
CA ASP A 157 -0.65 -3.97 -16.40
C ASP A 157 0.12 -2.66 -16.58
N ASP A 158 -0.53 -1.63 -17.15
CA ASP A 158 0.03 -0.28 -17.23
C ASP A 158 0.23 0.34 -15.84
N VAL A 159 -0.76 0.22 -14.95
CA VAL A 159 -0.63 0.70 -13.57
C VAL A 159 0.52 -0.02 -12.85
N GLN A 160 0.61 -1.35 -13.00
CA GLN A 160 1.68 -2.14 -12.39
C GLN A 160 3.06 -1.79 -12.98
N LYS A 161 3.13 -1.54 -14.29
CA LYS A 161 4.33 -1.06 -14.97
C LYS A 161 4.78 0.28 -14.38
N TRP A 162 3.87 1.25 -14.26
CA TRP A 162 4.21 2.54 -13.67
C TRP A 162 4.63 2.44 -12.21
N ILE A 163 3.95 1.61 -11.40
CA ILE A 163 4.39 1.36 -10.02
C ILE A 163 5.85 0.88 -10.00
N THR A 164 6.20 -0.04 -10.91
CA THR A 164 7.55 -0.60 -11.01
C THR A 164 8.58 0.46 -11.42
N GLU A 165 8.24 1.29 -12.40
CA GLU A 165 9.08 2.40 -12.87
C GLU A 165 9.30 3.45 -11.77
N PHE A 166 8.26 3.82 -11.02
CA PHE A 166 8.39 4.79 -9.93
C PHE A 166 9.16 4.24 -8.74
N ALA A 167 8.95 2.95 -8.40
CA ALA A 167 9.74 2.31 -7.36
C ALA A 167 11.23 2.26 -7.72
N ALA A 168 11.53 2.01 -9.00
CA ALA A 168 12.89 2.09 -9.52
C ALA A 168 13.44 3.51 -9.48
N GLY A 169 12.71 4.51 -9.97
CA GLY A 169 13.14 5.91 -9.98
C GLY A 169 13.27 6.56 -8.61
N ALA A 170 12.63 5.99 -7.58
CA ALA A 170 12.76 6.41 -6.18
C ALA A 170 13.79 5.59 -5.40
N ASP A 171 14.58 4.74 -6.07
CA ASP A 171 15.58 3.84 -5.48
C ASP A 171 15.06 3.02 -4.30
N LEU A 172 13.79 2.58 -4.38
CA LEU A 172 13.20 1.78 -3.32
C LEU A 172 13.79 0.36 -3.35
N PRO A 173 14.24 -0.16 -2.20
CA PRO A 173 14.92 -1.46 -2.14
C PRO A 173 13.99 -2.58 -2.59
N ARG A 174 14.43 -3.36 -3.59
CA ARG A 174 13.73 -4.56 -4.09
C ARG A 174 13.98 -5.81 -3.24
N ALA A 175 14.63 -5.67 -2.08
CA ALA A 175 15.11 -6.78 -1.27
C ALA A 175 14.02 -7.80 -0.90
N ASN A 176 12.76 -7.36 -0.81
CA ASN A 176 11.61 -8.20 -0.45
C ASN A 176 10.59 -8.38 -1.60
N GLY A 177 10.98 -8.11 -2.85
CA GLY A 177 10.15 -8.30 -4.04
C GLY A 177 9.71 -7.00 -4.74
N THR A 178 8.91 -7.16 -5.78
CA THR A 178 8.38 -6.05 -6.60
C THR A 178 7.18 -5.40 -5.93
N PHE A 179 7.17 -4.06 -5.84
CA PHE A 179 5.99 -3.33 -5.40
C PHE A 179 4.84 -3.61 -6.35
N SER A 180 3.71 -4.05 -5.80
CA SER A 180 2.49 -4.28 -6.56
C SER A 180 1.40 -3.30 -6.18
N THR A 181 0.32 -3.25 -6.97
CA THR A 181 -0.93 -2.57 -6.59
C THR A 181 -1.40 -2.97 -5.19
N HIS A 182 -1.14 -4.21 -4.76
CA HIS A 182 -1.43 -4.70 -3.41
C HIS A 182 -0.59 -4.03 -2.31
N CYS A 183 0.65 -3.63 -2.57
CA CYS A 183 1.50 -2.96 -1.58
C CYS A 183 0.91 -1.61 -1.19
N PHE A 184 0.45 -0.84 -2.18
CA PHE A 184 -0.17 0.46 -1.92
C PHE A 184 -1.49 0.27 -1.19
N ARG A 185 -2.33 -0.66 -1.64
CA ARG A 185 -3.60 -1.03 -0.99
C ARG A 185 -3.54 -1.11 0.54
N ARG A 186 -2.41 -1.59 1.11
CA ARG A 186 -2.19 -1.72 2.55
C ARG A 186 -1.39 -0.58 3.21
N GLY A 187 -0.59 0.14 2.45
CA GLY A 187 0.36 1.12 2.96
C GLY A 187 -0.29 2.31 3.67
N GLY A 188 -1.43 2.82 3.18
CA GLY A 188 -2.10 3.98 3.77
C GLY A 188 -2.66 3.71 5.17
N ALA A 189 -3.36 2.59 5.35
CA ALA A 189 -3.82 2.15 6.66
C ALA A 189 -2.63 1.85 7.59
N GLN A 190 -1.60 1.16 7.10
CA GLN A 190 -0.38 0.91 7.88
C GLN A 190 0.28 2.21 8.35
N TYR A 191 0.36 3.22 7.49
CA TYR A 191 0.83 4.55 7.88
C TYR A 191 -0.02 5.14 8.99
N ARG A 192 -1.35 5.14 8.85
CA ARG A 192 -2.25 5.66 9.88
C ARG A 192 -2.14 4.89 11.20
N PHE A 193 -1.83 3.59 11.20
CA PHE A 193 -1.63 2.84 12.44
C PHE A 193 -0.23 3.01 13.05
N MET A 194 0.83 3.10 12.24
CA MET A 194 2.21 2.97 12.71
C MET A 194 3.02 4.27 12.65
N PHE A 195 2.81 5.10 11.63
CA PHE A 195 3.74 6.16 11.25
C PHE A 195 3.14 7.56 11.29
N ALA A 196 1.81 7.71 11.28
CA ALA A 196 1.16 9.00 11.42
C ALA A 196 1.56 9.70 12.74
N PRO A 197 1.59 11.04 12.79
CA PRO A 197 1.85 11.77 14.02
C PRO A 197 0.86 11.39 15.13
N VAL A 198 1.32 11.52 16.38
CA VAL A 198 0.50 11.33 17.58
C VAL A 198 -0.79 12.14 17.48
N GLY A 199 -1.93 11.51 17.80
CA GLY A 199 -3.27 12.11 17.66
C GLY A 199 -3.88 12.06 16.24
N ARG A 200 -3.09 11.66 15.23
CA ARG A 200 -3.59 11.36 13.86
C ARG A 200 -3.54 9.87 13.52
N ARG A 201 -3.10 9.05 14.48
CA ARG A 201 -3.08 7.59 14.36
C ARG A 201 -4.47 7.00 14.53
N TRP A 202 -4.74 5.94 13.80
CA TRP A 202 -5.95 5.15 14.03
C TRP A 202 -5.77 4.26 15.24
N THR A 203 -6.79 4.20 16.10
CA THR A 203 -6.73 3.45 17.35
C THR A 203 -7.15 2.00 17.12
N LEU A 204 -6.48 1.05 17.79
CA LEU A 204 -6.79 -0.39 17.71
C LEU A 204 -8.20 -0.76 18.19
N ARG A 205 -9.01 0.16 18.74
CA ARG A 205 -10.43 -0.11 19.04
C ARG A 205 -11.31 -0.12 17.79
N GLN A 206 -10.81 0.37 16.66
CA GLN A 206 -11.27 -0.03 15.32
C GLN A 206 -10.75 -1.46 14.99
N ARG A 207 -10.79 -2.34 15.99
CA ARG A 207 -10.13 -3.65 16.05
C ARG A 207 -10.72 -4.60 15.04
N ASP A 208 -12.04 -4.54 14.92
CA ASP A 208 -12.79 -5.21 13.88
C ASP A 208 -12.26 -4.80 12.52
N THR A 209 -12.06 -3.51 12.28
CA THR A 209 -11.58 -3.01 10.99
C THR A 209 -10.18 -3.53 10.68
N LEU A 210 -9.20 -3.42 11.60
CA LEU A 210 -7.83 -3.90 11.34
C LEU A 210 -7.72 -5.44 11.27
N ILE A 211 -8.44 -6.18 12.11
CA ILE A 211 -8.46 -7.64 12.06
C ILE A 211 -9.17 -8.11 10.79
N LYS A 212 -10.34 -7.54 10.44
CA LYS A 212 -11.02 -7.79 9.16
C LYS A 212 -10.15 -7.37 7.96
N TYR A 213 -9.30 -6.35 8.12
CA TYR A 213 -8.35 -5.89 7.11
C TYR A 213 -7.20 -6.86 6.86
N LEU A 214 -6.69 -7.46 7.94
CA LEU A 214 -5.69 -8.51 7.86
C LEU A 214 -6.30 -9.82 7.32
N LEU A 215 -7.57 -10.09 7.64
CA LEU A 215 -8.28 -11.31 7.26
C LEU A 215 -9.05 -11.23 5.92
N ASP A 216 -9.06 -10.08 5.23
CA ASP A 216 -9.82 -9.86 3.98
C ASP A 216 -11.35 -10.03 4.16
N GLU A 217 -11.85 -9.90 5.40
CA GLU A 217 -13.25 -10.12 5.82
C GLU A 217 -14.09 -8.83 5.86
N LEU A 218 -13.51 -7.69 5.48
CA LEU A 218 -14.14 -6.36 5.55
C LEU A 218 -15.42 -6.24 4.70
N ASN A 219 -15.53 -7.06 3.64
CA ASN A 219 -16.51 -6.90 2.58
C ASN A 219 -17.98 -7.14 3.01
N THR A 220 -18.23 -7.63 4.22
CA THR A 220 -19.59 -7.93 4.70
C THR A 220 -20.15 -6.92 5.69
N TYR A 221 -19.32 -6.01 6.23
CA TYR A 221 -19.70 -5.15 7.36
C TYR A 221 -19.00 -3.78 7.31
N GLU A 222 -18.87 -3.17 6.13
CA GLU A 222 -18.43 -1.78 6.01
C GLU A 222 -19.57 -0.85 6.51
N ASP A 223 -19.53 -0.50 7.79
CA ASP A 223 -20.18 0.72 8.26
C ASP A 223 -19.59 1.92 7.48
N ASP A 224 -20.37 2.98 7.30
CA ASP A 224 -19.93 4.18 6.59
C ASP A 224 -18.82 4.91 7.37
N TYR A 225 -17.56 4.50 7.15
CA TYR A 225 -16.38 5.13 7.71
C TYR A 225 -15.93 6.37 6.92
N SER A 226 -16.80 6.98 6.10
CA SER A 226 -16.48 8.19 5.33
C SER A 226 -16.00 9.35 6.21
N GLY A 227 -16.49 9.44 7.45
CA GLY A 227 -16.11 10.49 8.39
C GLY A 227 -14.71 10.35 9.01
N MET A 228 -14.03 9.19 8.87
CA MET A 228 -12.74 8.94 9.55
C MET A 228 -11.58 9.84 9.08
N LEU A 229 -11.78 10.58 8.00
CA LEU A 229 -10.75 11.41 7.36
C LEU A 229 -11.03 12.89 7.48
N LEU A 230 -12.19 13.24 8.06
CA LEU A 230 -12.46 14.62 8.39
C LEU A 230 -11.41 15.07 9.41
N PRO A 231 -10.82 16.27 9.24
CA PRO A 231 -9.82 16.81 10.15
C PRO A 231 -10.29 16.92 11.62
N THR A 232 -11.60 16.77 11.87
CA THR A 232 -12.22 17.05 13.15
C THR A 232 -12.86 15.82 13.80
N LYS A 233 -12.26 15.51 14.97
CA LYS A 233 -12.62 14.52 16.01
C LYS A 233 -12.15 13.08 15.78
N PRO A 234 -10.87 12.75 16.05
CA PRO A 234 -10.66 11.55 16.86
C PRO A 234 -11.49 11.73 18.14
N ASP A 235 -12.36 10.77 18.41
CA ASP A 235 -13.13 10.65 19.66
C ASP A 235 -12.20 10.99 20.84
N THR A 236 -12.30 12.21 21.38
CA THR A 236 -11.33 12.78 22.34
C THR A 236 -11.19 11.91 23.58
N ASP A 237 -12.26 11.16 23.86
CA ASP A 237 -12.38 10.34 25.05
C ASP A 237 -11.79 8.93 24.84
N LYS A 238 -11.31 8.59 23.63
CA LYS A 238 -10.94 7.22 23.25
C LYS A 238 -9.65 7.12 22.42
N SER A 239 -8.65 7.90 22.79
CA SER A 239 -7.35 7.86 22.11
C SER A 239 -6.51 6.62 22.42
N PHE A 240 -5.69 6.23 21.46
CA PHE A 240 -4.74 5.13 21.57
C PHE A 240 -3.64 5.50 22.57
N LEU A 241 -3.42 4.65 23.59
CA LEU A 241 -2.32 4.80 24.56
C LEU A 241 -2.28 6.16 25.30
N GLY A 242 -3.41 6.85 25.45
CA GLY A 242 -3.44 8.16 26.11
C GLY A 242 -2.90 9.31 25.24
N GLU A 243 -2.72 9.11 23.93
CA GLU A 243 -2.27 10.16 23.01
C GLU A 243 -3.21 11.39 23.02
N ALA A 244 -4.50 11.22 23.35
CA ALA A 244 -5.45 12.33 23.51
C ALA A 244 -5.04 13.29 24.62
N THR A 245 -4.37 12.81 25.66
CA THR A 245 -3.86 13.68 26.73
C THR A 245 -2.75 14.59 26.21
N SER A 246 -1.98 14.13 25.21
CA SER A 246 -0.91 14.92 24.58
C SER A 246 -1.41 15.90 23.53
N THR A 247 -2.57 15.63 22.90
CA THR A 247 -3.17 16.50 21.88
C THR A 247 -4.46 17.17 22.34
N ALA A 248 -4.81 17.05 23.62
CA ALA A 248 -5.98 17.72 24.18
C ALA A 248 -5.81 19.23 23.99
N PRO A 249 -6.89 19.95 23.66
CA PRO A 249 -6.89 21.40 23.77
C PRO A 249 -6.30 21.78 25.14
N ALA A 250 -5.40 22.76 25.15
CA ALA A 250 -4.84 23.24 26.40
C ALA A 250 -5.98 23.53 27.38
N ILE A 251 -6.03 22.78 28.48
CA ILE A 251 -7.03 23.00 29.53
C ILE A 251 -6.88 24.44 30.04
N ALA A 252 -7.97 25.02 30.57
CA ALA A 252 -7.96 26.40 31.07
C ALA A 252 -6.78 26.66 32.03
N GLU A 253 -6.39 25.65 32.80
CA GLU A 253 -5.21 25.66 33.66
C GLU A 253 -3.88 25.80 32.88
N ASN A 254 -3.68 25.07 31.78
CA ASN A 254 -2.51 25.19 30.92
C ASN A 254 -2.42 26.60 30.30
N ILE A 255 -3.56 27.14 29.87
CA ILE A 255 -3.63 28.50 29.32
C ILE A 255 -3.31 29.53 30.41
N THR A 256 -3.81 29.30 31.62
CA THR A 256 -3.56 30.19 32.77
C THR A 256 -2.09 30.14 33.18
N MET A 257 -1.46 28.96 33.22
CA MET A 257 -0.03 28.81 33.46
C MET A 257 0.81 29.50 32.40
N LEU A 258 0.47 29.35 31.12
CA LEU A 258 1.18 30.01 30.02
C LEU A 258 1.04 31.53 30.11
N HIS A 259 -0.17 32.02 30.40
CA HIS A 259 -0.43 33.44 30.63
C HIS A 259 0.35 33.99 31.83
N GLN A 260 0.42 33.23 32.94
CA GLN A 260 1.20 33.61 34.13
C GLN A 260 2.70 33.67 33.83
N SER A 261 3.24 32.68 33.12
CA SER A 261 4.64 32.65 32.69
C SER A 261 4.96 33.86 31.81
N LEU A 262 4.15 34.10 30.77
CA LEU A 262 4.35 35.23 29.85
C LEU A 262 4.25 36.57 30.60
N SER A 263 3.31 36.68 31.54
CA SER A 263 3.17 37.88 32.37
C SER A 263 4.39 38.12 33.26
N ALA A 264 5.01 37.06 33.79
CA ALA A 264 6.23 37.16 34.59
C ALA A 264 7.44 37.59 33.74
N ASP A 265 7.56 37.05 32.53
CA ASP A 265 8.63 37.41 31.59
C ASP A 265 8.51 38.88 31.17
N ILE A 266 7.29 39.34 30.86
CA ILE A 266 7.02 40.75 30.53
C ILE A 266 7.40 41.66 31.68
N ARG A 267 7.04 41.33 32.93
CA ARG A 267 7.42 42.13 34.11
C ARG A 267 8.94 42.20 34.27
N THR A 268 9.63 41.08 34.07
CA THR A 268 11.10 41.02 34.14
C THR A 268 11.72 41.95 33.10
N LEU A 269 11.24 41.88 31.86
CA LEU A 269 11.65 42.79 30.78
C LEU A 269 11.42 44.27 31.14
N SER A 270 10.25 44.62 31.67
CA SER A 270 9.95 45.99 32.10
C SER A 270 10.93 46.46 33.18
N THR A 271 11.29 45.62 34.15
CA THR A 271 12.25 46.01 35.19
C THR A 271 13.67 46.21 34.67
N GLU A 272 14.10 45.41 33.70
CA GLU A 272 15.41 45.61 33.05
C GLU A 272 15.42 46.89 32.21
N PHE A 273 14.30 47.18 31.53
CA PHE A 273 14.16 48.42 30.77
C PHE A 273 14.23 49.65 31.69
N ASP A 274 13.57 49.62 32.84
CA ASP A 274 13.64 50.70 33.84
C ASP A 274 15.06 50.88 34.40
N LYS A 275 15.80 49.78 34.62
CA LYS A 275 17.20 49.85 35.04
C LYS A 275 18.07 50.54 33.98
N LEU A 276 17.92 50.15 32.71
CA LEU A 276 18.63 50.79 31.61
C LEU A 276 18.28 52.28 31.49
N LEU A 277 16.99 52.62 31.62
CA LEU A 277 16.56 54.01 31.60
C LEU A 277 17.20 54.83 32.72
N ARG A 278 17.30 54.27 33.93
CA ARG A 278 17.97 54.92 35.07
C ARG A 278 19.47 55.13 34.85
N ILE A 279 20.16 54.16 34.25
CA ILE A 279 21.58 54.28 33.90
C ILE A 279 21.78 55.44 32.91
N VAL A 280 20.95 55.50 31.86
CA VAL A 280 21.01 56.57 30.86
C VAL A 280 20.69 57.92 31.49
N ALA A 281 19.65 58.01 32.32
CA ALA A 281 19.28 59.25 33.00
C ALA A 281 20.39 59.75 33.95
N ALA A 282 21.05 58.85 34.69
CA ALA A 282 22.18 59.19 35.55
C ALA A 282 23.40 59.68 34.76
N ALA A 283 23.66 59.11 33.58
CA ALA A 283 24.73 59.57 32.69
C ALA A 283 24.47 60.99 32.14
N VAL A 284 23.22 61.34 31.87
CA VAL A 284 22.82 62.65 31.35
C VAL A 284 22.82 63.75 32.43
N THR A 285 22.62 63.39 33.71
CA THR A 285 22.56 64.33 34.83
C THR A 285 23.88 64.50 35.59
N ALA A 286 24.92 63.76 35.24
CA ALA A 286 26.26 63.95 35.81
C ALA A 286 26.81 65.34 35.41
N PRO A 287 27.07 66.25 36.38
CA PRO A 287 27.57 67.57 36.07
C PRO A 287 28.99 67.49 35.50
N ALA A 288 29.21 68.19 34.38
CA ALA A 288 30.50 68.39 33.77
C ALA A 288 31.47 69.03 34.77
N ALA A 289 32.40 68.23 35.31
CA ALA A 289 33.61 68.75 35.89
C ALA A 289 34.54 69.19 34.74
N LEU A 290 34.39 70.45 34.37
CA LEU A 290 35.33 71.21 33.56
C LEU A 290 36.67 71.26 34.30
N GLU A 291 37.71 70.58 33.82
CA GLU A 291 39.09 71.11 33.85
C GLU A 291 39.91 70.61 32.64
N SER A 292 40.20 71.58 31.78
CA SER A 292 41.34 71.80 30.89
C SER A 292 42.52 70.79 30.90
N SER A 293 42.77 70.14 29.76
CA SER A 293 44.00 70.41 28.99
C SER A 293 43.97 69.76 27.61
N ALA A 294 44.42 70.54 26.65
CA ALA A 294 44.51 70.22 25.24
C ALA A 294 45.32 68.94 24.96
N ASN A 295 44.79 68.05 24.13
CA ASN A 295 45.60 67.42 23.11
C ASN A 295 44.75 67.03 21.90
N ILE A 296 45.00 67.70 20.79
CA ILE A 296 44.45 67.43 19.47
C ILE A 296 45.25 66.25 18.91
N GLY A 297 44.61 65.11 18.68
CA GLY A 297 45.25 63.99 17.99
C GLY A 297 44.39 62.73 17.93
N ASN A 298 43.93 62.42 16.72
CA ASN A 298 43.38 61.14 16.26
C ASN A 298 41.91 60.84 16.58
N PHE A 299 41.05 61.30 15.68
CA PHE A 299 39.81 60.60 15.36
C PHE A 299 40.15 59.20 14.80
N ALA A 300 39.88 58.17 15.59
CA ALA A 300 39.60 56.83 15.08
C ALA A 300 38.09 56.58 15.24
N PRO A 301 37.41 56.03 14.23
CA PRO A 301 36.00 55.73 14.34
C PRO A 301 35.84 54.55 15.30
N THR A 302 35.25 54.79 16.48
CA THR A 302 34.83 53.71 17.37
C THR A 302 33.67 52.99 16.70
N THR A 303 33.98 51.89 16.03
CA THR A 303 33.00 50.88 15.63
C THR A 303 32.20 50.49 16.85
N ILE A 304 30.90 50.80 16.84
CA ILE A 304 29.94 50.24 17.79
C ILE A 304 29.88 48.74 17.49
N GLN A 305 30.69 47.95 18.20
CA GLN A 305 30.46 46.52 18.26
C GLN A 305 29.19 46.31 19.07
N ILE A 306 28.11 46.03 18.36
CA ILE A 306 26.93 45.37 18.93
C ILE A 306 27.44 44.01 19.42
N GLN A 307 27.79 43.92 20.70
CA GLN A 307 27.95 42.63 21.35
C GLN A 307 26.57 41.98 21.34
N THR A 308 26.41 40.97 20.49
CA THR A 308 25.34 39.99 20.64
C THR A 308 25.44 39.44 22.05
N LEU A 309 24.51 39.84 22.93
CA LEU A 309 24.30 39.17 24.20
C LEU A 309 23.93 37.73 23.88
N SER A 310 24.90 36.83 23.97
CA SER A 310 24.66 35.41 24.14
C SER A 310 24.03 35.25 25.52
N THR A 311 22.71 35.31 25.57
CA THR A 311 21.93 34.89 26.73
C THR A 311 22.17 33.39 26.92
N SER A 312 23.12 33.05 27.80
CA SER A 312 23.23 31.73 28.37
C SER A 312 22.02 31.52 29.28
N HIS A 313 20.96 30.92 28.74
CA HIS A 313 19.89 30.36 29.55
C HIS A 313 20.47 29.25 30.44
N PRO A 314 20.23 29.23 31.76
CA PRO A 314 20.34 27.99 32.51
C PRO A 314 19.20 27.08 32.02
N PHE A 315 19.54 26.16 31.12
CA PHE A 315 18.65 25.08 30.72
C PHE A 315 18.51 24.13 31.93
N VAL A 316 17.48 24.35 32.75
CA VAL A 316 17.03 23.35 33.73
C VAL A 316 16.39 22.22 32.94
N SER A 317 17.22 21.26 32.50
CA SER A 317 16.76 19.97 32.02
C SER A 317 16.29 19.14 33.22
N GLY A 318 15.07 19.39 33.67
CA GLY A 318 14.33 18.49 34.54
C GLY A 318 13.84 17.29 33.73
N ARG A 319 14.76 16.37 33.40
CA ARG A 319 14.41 15.06 32.85
C ARG A 319 13.95 14.17 34.02
N PRO A 320 12.70 13.66 34.06
CA PRO A 320 12.38 12.62 35.02
C PRO A 320 13.25 11.39 34.69
N ALA A 321 13.95 10.90 35.70
CA ALA A 321 14.82 9.74 35.60
C ALA A 321 14.02 8.51 35.15
N ILE A 322 14.29 8.06 33.93
CA ILE A 322 13.95 6.70 33.49
C ILE A 322 14.98 5.78 34.11
N PRO A 323 14.60 4.71 34.83
CA PRO A 323 15.55 3.75 35.37
C PRO A 323 16.33 3.09 34.21
N SER A 324 17.64 3.25 34.24
CA SER A 324 18.59 2.64 33.33
C SER A 324 18.68 1.14 33.61
N PHE A 325 18.27 0.34 32.63
CA PHE A 325 18.63 -1.07 32.56
C PHE A 325 20.13 -1.20 32.24
N PRO A 326 20.86 -2.15 32.84
CA PRO A 326 22.26 -2.38 32.52
C PRO A 326 22.40 -2.93 31.10
N SER A 327 23.05 -2.16 30.21
CA SER A 327 23.52 -2.65 28.92
C SER A 327 24.54 -3.76 29.13
N ARG A 328 24.14 -4.96 28.77
CA ARG A 328 24.97 -6.15 28.67
C ARG A 328 26.06 -5.90 27.63
N VAL A 329 27.29 -5.79 28.11
CA VAL A 329 28.51 -5.85 27.29
C VAL A 329 28.51 -7.18 26.55
N THR A 330 28.53 -7.13 25.22
CA THR A 330 28.89 -8.26 24.37
C THR A 330 30.40 -8.49 24.49
N PRO A 331 30.87 -9.65 24.95
CA PRO A 331 32.26 -10.01 24.78
C PRO A 331 32.45 -10.51 23.35
N ALA A 332 33.33 -9.84 22.61
CA ALA A 332 34.01 -10.44 21.49
C ALA A 332 34.80 -11.65 22.01
N SER A 333 34.38 -12.86 21.62
CA SER A 333 35.17 -14.07 21.86
C SER A 333 36.06 -14.30 20.66
N SER A 334 37.29 -13.84 20.80
CA SER A 334 38.46 -14.37 20.08
C SER A 334 38.71 -15.79 20.58
N VAL A 335 38.48 -16.78 19.73
CA VAL A 335 38.88 -18.16 20.03
C VAL A 335 40.22 -18.40 19.37
N SER A 336 41.28 -18.28 20.17
CA SER A 336 42.59 -18.81 19.82
C SER A 336 42.63 -20.31 20.05
N SER A 337 43.35 -20.95 19.15
CA SER A 337 43.73 -22.34 19.05
C SER A 337 44.30 -22.91 20.35
N VAL A 338 43.81 -24.08 20.76
CA VAL A 338 44.59 -25.01 21.58
C VAL A 338 44.33 -26.43 21.09
N ASN A 339 45.40 -27.04 20.59
CA ASN A 339 45.50 -28.47 20.36
C ASN A 339 45.51 -29.19 21.71
N LEU A 340 44.69 -30.22 21.86
CA LEU A 340 45.10 -31.41 22.59
C LEU A 340 44.35 -32.64 22.08
N ALA A 341 45.13 -33.67 21.79
CA ALA A 341 44.72 -34.94 21.22
C ALA A 341 43.90 -35.78 22.19
N SER A 342 42.86 -36.44 21.67
CA SER A 342 42.48 -37.78 22.13
C SER A 342 41.61 -38.46 21.08
N SER A 343 42.20 -39.51 20.52
CA SER A 343 41.62 -40.59 19.73
C SER A 343 40.27 -41.07 20.26
N LEU A 344 39.28 -41.23 19.37
CA LEU A 344 38.50 -42.46 19.19
C LEU A 344 37.63 -42.33 17.93
N GLN A 345 37.79 -43.30 17.03
CA GLN A 345 37.11 -43.44 15.74
C GLN A 345 35.61 -43.66 15.92
N SER A 346 34.81 -42.85 15.23
CA SER A 346 33.48 -43.24 14.77
C SER A 346 33.20 -42.58 13.41
N GLN A 347 33.13 -43.39 12.36
CA GLN A 347 32.78 -42.96 11.00
C GLN A 347 31.36 -42.38 10.94
N PRO A 348 31.13 -41.27 10.22
CA PRO A 348 29.78 -40.82 9.91
C PRO A 348 29.25 -41.52 8.63
N PRO A 349 27.92 -41.72 8.53
CA PRO A 349 27.30 -42.32 7.36
C PRO A 349 27.39 -41.39 6.13
N ALA A 350 27.48 -42.00 4.96
CA ALA A 350 27.62 -41.33 3.67
C ALA A 350 26.55 -40.23 3.48
N LEU A 351 27.02 -39.00 3.21
CA LEU A 351 26.20 -37.89 2.78
C LEU A 351 25.50 -38.25 1.46
N THR A 352 24.17 -38.33 1.50
CA THR A 352 23.31 -38.40 0.32
C THR A 352 23.55 -37.13 -0.50
N ARG A 353 24.33 -37.27 -1.57
CA ARG A 353 24.66 -36.20 -2.52
C ARG A 353 23.36 -35.58 -3.04
N ALA A 354 23.13 -34.31 -2.71
CA ALA A 354 22.00 -33.54 -3.24
C ALA A 354 22.04 -33.61 -4.77
N ARG A 355 20.96 -34.10 -5.40
CA ARG A 355 20.85 -34.10 -6.86
C ARG A 355 20.97 -32.65 -7.33
N PRO A 356 21.87 -32.33 -8.28
CA PRO A 356 21.92 -31.00 -8.88
C PRO A 356 20.54 -30.67 -9.47
N LEU A 357 20.10 -29.42 -9.32
CA LEU A 357 18.90 -28.95 -10.00
C LEU A 357 19.10 -29.12 -11.50
N PRO A 358 18.10 -29.62 -12.25
CA PRO A 358 18.21 -29.74 -13.70
C PRO A 358 18.41 -28.34 -14.30
N ASP A 359 19.37 -28.22 -15.22
CA ASP A 359 19.74 -26.97 -15.88
C ASP A 359 18.64 -26.43 -16.82
N ALA A 360 17.61 -27.23 -17.13
CA ALA A 360 16.48 -26.86 -17.96
C ALA A 360 15.26 -26.49 -17.09
N GLY A 361 14.67 -25.32 -17.37
CA GLY A 361 13.56 -24.74 -16.64
C GLY A 361 12.43 -25.73 -16.36
N LEU A 362 12.11 -25.91 -15.08
CA LEU A 362 11.03 -26.77 -14.62
C LEU A 362 9.69 -26.24 -15.13
N ILE A 363 8.99 -27.02 -15.95
CA ILE A 363 7.70 -26.65 -16.53
C ILE A 363 6.69 -27.76 -16.21
N VAL A 364 5.50 -27.35 -15.77
CA VAL A 364 4.31 -28.22 -15.75
C VAL A 364 3.42 -27.73 -16.90
N PRO A 365 3.31 -28.49 -18.01
CA PRO A 365 2.55 -28.06 -19.18
C PRO A 365 1.10 -27.72 -18.84
N ASP A 366 0.55 -26.73 -19.53
CA ASP A 366 -0.86 -26.41 -19.45
C ASP A 366 -1.68 -27.43 -20.26
N VAL A 367 -2.83 -27.81 -19.72
CA VAL A 367 -3.76 -28.76 -20.35
C VAL A 367 -5.10 -28.04 -20.56
N PRO A 368 -5.68 -28.05 -21.77
CA PRO A 368 -5.27 -28.78 -22.98
C PRO A 368 -3.95 -28.28 -23.59
N ILE A 369 -3.13 -29.23 -24.07
CA ILE A 369 -1.81 -28.94 -24.67
C ILE A 369 -1.98 -28.35 -26.07
N THR A 370 -0.99 -27.59 -26.53
CA THR A 370 -0.92 -27.09 -27.90
C THR A 370 -0.14 -28.09 -28.75
N LEU A 371 -0.84 -28.74 -29.68
CA LEU A 371 -0.26 -29.69 -30.62
C LEU A 371 0.68 -28.97 -31.60
N LEU A 372 1.56 -29.71 -32.28
CA LEU A 372 2.45 -29.17 -33.33
C LEU A 372 1.71 -28.43 -34.45
N SER A 373 0.42 -28.76 -34.67
CA SER A 373 -0.45 -28.06 -35.61
C SER A 373 -0.93 -26.68 -35.13
N GLY A 374 -0.61 -26.30 -33.89
CA GLY A 374 -1.12 -25.10 -33.21
C GLY A 374 -2.54 -25.27 -32.63
N ALA A 375 -3.23 -26.37 -32.94
CA ALA A 375 -4.51 -26.68 -32.34
C ALA A 375 -4.35 -27.10 -30.87
N LYS A 376 -5.36 -26.82 -30.04
CA LYS A 376 -5.40 -27.34 -28.67
C LYS A 376 -5.94 -28.77 -28.67
N SER A 377 -5.41 -29.62 -27.80
CA SER A 377 -5.96 -30.96 -27.57
C SER A 377 -7.41 -30.88 -27.11
N GLU A 378 -8.18 -31.94 -27.34
CA GLU A 378 -9.58 -31.96 -26.94
C GLU A 378 -9.72 -31.88 -25.41
N ARG A 379 -10.75 -31.18 -24.93
CA ARG A 379 -10.99 -31.04 -23.48
C ARG A 379 -11.32 -32.38 -22.82
N SER A 380 -12.02 -33.26 -23.54
CA SER A 380 -12.40 -34.61 -23.10
C SER A 380 -11.17 -35.52 -22.87
N GLU A 381 -10.07 -35.25 -23.57
CA GLU A 381 -8.81 -36.02 -23.46
C GLU A 381 -7.81 -35.41 -22.45
N SER A 382 -8.13 -34.24 -21.90
CA SER A 382 -7.23 -33.51 -21.00
C SER A 382 -6.79 -34.34 -19.78
N TRP A 383 -7.66 -35.19 -19.24
CA TRP A 383 -7.30 -36.02 -18.08
C TRP A 383 -6.37 -37.19 -18.46
N ILE A 384 -6.44 -37.69 -19.69
CA ILE A 384 -5.53 -38.74 -20.19
C ILE A 384 -4.13 -38.17 -20.31
N ILE A 385 -4.00 -36.95 -20.87
CA ILE A 385 -2.74 -36.22 -20.94
C ILE A 385 -2.15 -35.99 -19.54
N ILE A 386 -2.99 -35.64 -18.56
CA ILE A 386 -2.55 -35.48 -17.17
C ILE A 386 -2.00 -36.80 -16.59
N VAL A 387 -2.66 -37.94 -16.87
CA VAL A 387 -2.16 -39.26 -16.45
C VAL A 387 -0.82 -39.55 -17.12
N GLN A 388 -0.67 -39.29 -18.41
CA GLN A 388 0.60 -39.46 -19.14
C GLN A 388 1.71 -38.57 -18.56
N HIS A 389 1.44 -37.29 -18.32
CA HIS A 389 2.39 -36.36 -17.67
C HIS A 389 2.81 -36.85 -16.28
N TRP A 390 1.88 -37.47 -15.55
CA TRP A 390 2.14 -38.02 -14.23
C TRP A 390 3.07 -39.24 -14.25
N GLU A 391 2.88 -40.14 -15.23
CA GLU A 391 3.57 -41.42 -15.27
C GLU A 391 4.87 -41.42 -16.06
N ASP A 392 4.85 -40.79 -17.23
CA ASP A 392 5.88 -40.91 -18.26
C ASP A 392 6.58 -39.57 -18.52
N GLY A 393 5.90 -38.46 -18.24
CA GLY A 393 6.34 -37.12 -18.64
C GLY A 393 5.94 -36.79 -20.08
N ASP A 394 6.51 -35.71 -20.61
CA ASP A 394 6.23 -35.19 -21.96
C ASP A 394 7.41 -34.33 -22.42
N ALA A 395 8.42 -34.98 -23.01
CA ALA A 395 9.64 -34.31 -23.45
C ALA A 395 9.39 -33.27 -24.55
N GLU A 396 8.36 -33.45 -25.39
CA GLU A 396 8.00 -32.51 -26.45
C GLU A 396 7.54 -31.16 -25.89
N HIS A 397 6.91 -31.18 -24.70
CA HIS A 397 6.44 -29.99 -24.00
C HIS A 397 7.35 -29.58 -22.82
N GLY A 398 8.58 -30.10 -22.78
CA GLY A 398 9.60 -29.74 -21.80
C GLY A 398 9.49 -30.44 -20.43
N LEU A 399 8.57 -31.40 -20.29
CA LEU A 399 8.41 -32.23 -19.09
C LEU A 399 9.25 -33.51 -19.21
N THR A 400 10.57 -33.40 -19.07
CA THR A 400 11.48 -34.54 -19.27
C THR A 400 11.45 -35.59 -18.15
N THR A 401 11.01 -35.19 -16.95
CA THR A 401 10.87 -36.09 -15.79
C THR A 401 9.39 -36.21 -15.44
N SER A 402 8.90 -37.44 -15.28
CA SER A 402 7.52 -37.72 -14.85
C SER A 402 7.17 -36.96 -13.56
N LEU A 403 5.93 -36.48 -13.42
CA LEU A 403 5.57 -35.64 -12.27
C LEU A 403 5.57 -36.40 -10.94
N LYS A 404 5.35 -37.73 -10.96
CA LYS A 404 5.43 -38.57 -9.75
C LYS A 404 6.84 -38.62 -9.16
N ASP A 405 7.86 -38.46 -10.00
CA ASP A 405 9.27 -38.55 -9.62
C ASP A 405 9.89 -37.19 -9.24
N TRP A 406 9.11 -36.10 -9.27
CA TRP A 406 9.60 -34.77 -8.94
C TRP A 406 9.98 -34.63 -7.44
N PRO A 407 11.22 -34.20 -7.13
CA PRO A 407 11.63 -33.85 -5.77
C PRO A 407 10.76 -32.74 -5.17
N LYS A 408 10.43 -32.86 -3.88
CA LYS A 408 9.62 -31.85 -3.17
C LYS A 408 10.26 -30.45 -3.19
N ASP A 409 11.58 -30.37 -3.25
CA ASP A 409 12.30 -29.09 -3.27
C ASP A 409 12.10 -28.31 -4.58
N TRP A 410 11.77 -29.01 -5.68
CA TRP A 410 11.45 -28.37 -6.96
C TRP A 410 10.14 -27.60 -6.93
N LEU A 411 9.25 -27.90 -5.98
CA LEU A 411 7.95 -27.27 -5.80
C LEU A 411 7.97 -26.11 -4.76
N ARG A 412 9.14 -25.78 -4.20
CA ARG A 412 9.31 -24.73 -3.17
C ARG A 412 9.88 -23.44 -3.78
N GLY A 413 9.88 -22.36 -2.99
CA GLY A 413 10.51 -21.10 -3.35
C GLY A 413 9.86 -20.41 -4.57
N THR A 414 10.69 -20.03 -5.55
CA THR A 414 10.28 -19.36 -6.79
C THR A 414 9.34 -20.22 -7.66
N ASN A 415 9.34 -21.54 -7.46
CA ASN A 415 8.52 -22.50 -8.22
C ASN A 415 7.15 -22.78 -7.59
N LYS A 416 6.75 -22.04 -6.56
CA LYS A 416 5.46 -22.20 -5.88
C LYS A 416 4.24 -22.24 -6.83
N PRO A 417 4.18 -21.48 -7.95
CA PRO A 417 3.08 -21.61 -8.91
C PRO A 417 2.96 -23.01 -9.53
N LEU A 418 4.08 -23.72 -9.74
CA LEU A 418 4.10 -25.09 -10.26
C LEU A 418 3.54 -26.09 -9.25
N ALA A 419 3.72 -25.84 -7.95
CA ALA A 419 3.21 -26.71 -6.89
C ALA A 419 1.69 -26.87 -6.93
N MET A 420 0.96 -25.81 -7.31
CA MET A 420 -0.49 -25.88 -7.46
C MET A 420 -0.88 -26.78 -8.64
N LYS A 421 -0.29 -26.57 -9.82
CA LYS A 421 -0.56 -27.40 -11.01
C LYS A 421 -0.18 -28.86 -10.78
N HIS A 422 1.00 -29.11 -10.21
CA HIS A 422 1.47 -30.45 -9.81
C HIS A 422 0.47 -31.14 -8.88
N THR A 423 -0.02 -30.44 -7.86
CA THR A 423 -1.02 -31.01 -6.92
C THR A 423 -2.33 -31.35 -7.62
N GLN A 424 -2.81 -30.50 -8.53
CA GLN A 424 -4.02 -30.75 -9.30
C GLN A 424 -3.89 -31.99 -10.19
N GLN A 425 -2.80 -32.07 -10.95
CA GLN A 425 -2.51 -33.19 -11.83
C GLN A 425 -2.32 -34.50 -11.05
N ARG A 426 -1.61 -34.44 -9.91
CA ARG A 426 -1.51 -35.56 -8.96
C ARG A 426 -2.88 -36.09 -8.55
N ILE A 427 -3.78 -35.23 -8.12
CA ILE A 427 -5.11 -35.65 -7.63
C ILE A 427 -5.86 -36.42 -8.72
N ILE A 428 -5.90 -35.88 -9.94
CA ILE A 428 -6.57 -36.53 -11.07
C ILE A 428 -5.91 -37.87 -11.40
N ALA A 429 -4.58 -37.90 -11.53
CA ALA A 429 -3.84 -39.10 -11.89
C ALA A 429 -3.97 -40.21 -10.84
N THR A 430 -3.80 -39.88 -9.55
CA THR A 430 -3.93 -40.87 -8.47
C THR A 430 -5.36 -41.37 -8.30
N GLU A 431 -6.39 -40.55 -8.58
CA GLU A 431 -7.77 -41.03 -8.55
C GLU A 431 -7.98 -42.12 -9.62
N PHE A 432 -7.53 -41.87 -10.86
CA PHE A 432 -7.63 -42.85 -11.94
C PHE A 432 -6.78 -44.11 -11.68
N ILE A 433 -5.52 -43.94 -11.30
CA ILE A 433 -4.56 -45.04 -11.12
C ILE A 433 -4.89 -45.86 -9.87
N ASP A 434 -5.04 -45.21 -8.72
CA ASP A 434 -5.11 -45.90 -7.43
C ASP A 434 -6.53 -46.29 -7.06
N HIS A 435 -7.54 -45.44 -7.31
CA HIS A 435 -8.93 -45.71 -6.92
C HIS A 435 -9.66 -46.55 -7.96
N TYR A 436 -9.56 -46.18 -9.24
CA TYR A 436 -10.23 -46.89 -10.35
C TYR A 436 -9.36 -47.96 -11.01
N LYS A 437 -8.13 -48.20 -10.52
CA LYS A 437 -7.23 -49.24 -11.03
C LYS A 437 -7.00 -49.16 -12.54
N ARG A 438 -6.98 -47.94 -13.09
CA ARG A 438 -6.86 -47.63 -14.53
C ARG A 438 -8.03 -48.12 -15.39
N ASP A 439 -9.17 -48.46 -14.78
CA ASP A 439 -10.38 -48.75 -15.53
C ASP A 439 -11.01 -47.45 -16.07
N LYS A 440 -10.78 -47.19 -17.35
CA LYS A 440 -11.30 -46.01 -18.06
C LYS A 440 -12.82 -45.98 -18.06
N GLN A 441 -13.49 -47.12 -18.17
CA GLN A 441 -14.94 -47.17 -18.24
C GLN A 441 -15.53 -46.79 -16.89
N SER A 442 -15.12 -47.48 -15.81
CA SER A 442 -15.58 -47.17 -14.45
C SER A 442 -15.25 -45.71 -14.05
N PHE A 443 -14.09 -45.18 -14.46
CA PHE A 443 -13.73 -43.79 -14.18
C PHE A 443 -14.65 -42.78 -14.88
N LEU A 444 -15.00 -43.02 -16.15
CA LEU A 444 -15.88 -42.12 -16.91
C LEU A 444 -17.35 -42.24 -16.49
N GLU A 445 -17.79 -43.43 -16.07
CA GLU A 445 -19.11 -43.63 -15.49
C GLU A 445 -19.27 -42.88 -14.17
N ALA A 446 -18.22 -42.84 -13.34
CA ALA A 446 -18.24 -42.13 -12.07
C ALA A 446 -18.00 -40.61 -12.21
N TYR A 447 -17.25 -40.18 -13.23
CA TYR A 447 -16.92 -38.77 -13.48
C TYR A 447 -17.21 -38.34 -14.92
N PRO A 448 -18.50 -38.17 -15.29
CA PRO A 448 -18.87 -37.67 -16.61
C PRO A 448 -18.32 -36.26 -16.91
N GLU A 449 -17.95 -35.49 -15.87
CA GLU A 449 -17.29 -34.18 -15.99
C GLU A 449 -15.91 -34.25 -16.66
N ALA A 450 -15.30 -35.43 -16.78
CA ALA A 450 -14.08 -35.64 -17.56
C ALA A 450 -14.21 -35.09 -18.99
N ASN A 451 -15.41 -35.15 -19.59
CA ASN A 451 -15.69 -34.64 -20.93
C ASN A 451 -15.70 -33.09 -21.01
N GLN A 452 -15.83 -32.40 -19.88
CA GLN A 452 -15.91 -30.94 -19.81
C GLN A 452 -14.54 -30.28 -19.60
N GLY A 453 -13.51 -31.07 -19.24
CA GLY A 453 -12.13 -30.64 -19.02
C GLY A 453 -11.63 -30.88 -17.59
N SER A 454 -10.32 -30.77 -17.41
CA SER A 454 -9.61 -31.12 -16.17
C SER A 454 -10.08 -30.34 -14.94
N SER A 455 -10.47 -29.08 -15.08
CA SER A 455 -10.99 -28.26 -13.96
C SER A 455 -12.33 -28.76 -13.43
N ALA A 456 -13.25 -29.17 -14.32
CA ALA A 456 -14.56 -29.70 -13.93
C ALA A 456 -14.38 -31.07 -13.25
N LEU A 457 -13.56 -31.93 -13.86
CA LEU A 457 -13.18 -33.23 -13.31
C LEU A 457 -12.55 -33.12 -11.92
N LEU A 458 -11.59 -32.20 -11.73
CA LEU A 458 -10.96 -31.96 -10.42
C LEU A 458 -11.98 -31.55 -9.35
N GLY A 459 -12.99 -30.75 -9.73
CA GLY A 459 -14.09 -30.38 -8.84
C GLY A 459 -14.90 -31.59 -8.39
N ALA A 460 -15.29 -32.44 -9.34
CA ALA A 460 -16.04 -33.68 -9.08
C ALA A 460 -15.25 -34.66 -8.20
N ILE A 461 -13.97 -34.89 -8.51
CA ILE A 461 -13.08 -35.75 -7.72
C ILE A 461 -12.95 -35.24 -6.28
N ASN A 462 -12.73 -33.94 -6.08
CA ASN A 462 -12.62 -33.39 -4.73
C ASN A 462 -13.91 -33.54 -3.93
N LYS A 463 -15.07 -33.37 -4.55
CA LYS A 463 -16.37 -33.59 -3.91
C LYS A 463 -16.55 -35.06 -3.53
N ALA A 464 -16.17 -36.00 -4.39
CA ALA A 464 -16.20 -37.43 -4.09
C ALA A 464 -15.24 -37.80 -2.94
N ARG A 465 -14.02 -37.25 -2.94
CA ARG A 465 -13.05 -37.42 -1.85
C ARG A 465 -13.53 -36.87 -0.51
N GLU A 466 -14.23 -35.74 -0.51
CA GLU A 466 -14.86 -35.19 0.69
C GLU A 466 -15.98 -36.11 1.20
N ALA A 467 -16.82 -36.65 0.30
CA ALA A 467 -17.88 -37.59 0.66
C ALA A 467 -17.34 -38.92 1.23
N ARG A 468 -16.18 -39.40 0.75
CA ARG A 468 -15.50 -40.59 1.28
C ARG A 468 -14.70 -40.34 2.57
N GLY A 469 -14.48 -39.07 2.93
CA GLY A 469 -13.64 -38.70 4.07
C GLY A 469 -12.14 -38.63 3.78
N ASP A 470 -11.72 -38.81 2.52
CA ASP A 470 -10.32 -38.71 2.08
C ASP A 470 -9.77 -37.28 2.16
N ARG A 471 -10.67 -36.30 2.21
CA ARG A 471 -10.35 -34.87 2.25
C ARG A 471 -11.22 -34.18 3.29
N ILE A 472 -10.58 -33.56 4.29
CA ILE A 472 -11.27 -32.70 5.26
C ILE A 472 -11.52 -31.35 4.58
N ALA A 473 -12.79 -30.96 4.47
CA ALA A 473 -13.15 -29.63 4.01
C ALA A 473 -12.48 -28.58 4.90
N ARG A 474 -11.70 -27.68 4.30
CA ARG A 474 -11.21 -26.51 5.03
C ARG A 474 -12.43 -25.64 5.33
N LYS A 475 -12.83 -25.63 6.60
CA LYS A 475 -13.85 -24.72 7.14
C LYS A 475 -13.36 -23.29 7.09
#